data_AF-A0A417UDP9-F1
#
_entry.id   AF-A0A417UDP9-F1
#
_cell.length_a   1.000
_cell.length_b   1.000
_cell.length_c   1.000
_cell.angle_alpha   90.00
_cell.angle_beta   90.00
_cell.angle_gamma   90.00
#
_symmetry.space_group_name_H-M   'P 1'
#
loop_
_entity.id
_entity.type
_entity.pdbx_description
1 polymer ?
#
loop_
_entity_poly.entity_id
_entity_poly.type
_entity_poly.pdbx_seq_one_letter_code
_entity_poly.pdbx_strand_id
1 'polypeptide(L)'
;MVFFATAIPFLGTFYPEVFYWYDGSHYAWFMSFSLLACSCMMKYFHTGRNKYFILLIVWGMLSCMNVPYAVPVSLFYFVMLQRYRGINLHFKDFLPVFFFVCGVLSFVLSPGGQARHDAVGGSAIGMVELVDAGIMTIIGALSRLHTLLVECPCSFALLFLAFLFGIWNKDRVRRSFGSVCCIFIITFLSTMGALYPVMLGYGECVMPNRICFLFDFLFFMMMVLTTFTLGQYLGWICNYGCWDKSKWIMVIAIYMLIVYTSLIAGRWYPESCWAKALFSLAAVKEEHDEWMDIYREIEATDEKNVVIKHERINTTGILNDPQIGEDKEYWVNGAAARFFKKESIRIEWQDDLVTE
;
A
#
# COMPACT_ATOMS: atom_id res chain seq x y z
N MET A 1 -3.11 -3.82 15.73
CA MET A 1 -2.95 -2.90 14.58
C MET A 1 -1.60 -3.13 13.88
N VAL A 2 -0.45 -3.02 14.57
CA VAL A 2 0.87 -3.30 13.96
C VAL A 2 0.98 -4.72 13.39
N PHE A 3 0.58 -5.76 14.15
CA PHE A 3 0.54 -7.15 13.66
C PHE A 3 -0.28 -7.31 12.37
N PHE A 4 -1.48 -6.71 12.32
CA PHE A 4 -2.33 -6.75 11.13
C PHE A 4 -1.70 -5.98 9.97
N ALA A 5 -1.12 -4.80 10.24
CA ALA A 5 -0.41 -4.00 9.23
C ALA A 5 0.79 -4.74 8.64
N THR A 6 1.52 -5.52 9.44
CA THR A 6 2.67 -6.31 8.99
C THR A 6 2.27 -7.62 8.31
N ALA A 7 1.06 -8.14 8.54
CA ALA A 7 0.60 -9.40 7.94
C ALA A 7 0.07 -9.22 6.50
N ILE A 8 -0.41 -8.02 6.15
CA ILE A 8 -1.01 -7.69 4.84
C ILE A 8 -0.05 -7.92 3.65
N PRO A 9 1.21 -7.42 3.68
CA PRO A 9 2.12 -7.60 2.54
C PRO A 9 2.46 -9.07 2.28
N PHE A 10 2.27 -9.96 3.27
CA PHE A 10 2.60 -11.38 3.20
C PHE A 10 1.41 -12.28 2.87
N LEU A 11 0.18 -11.76 2.96
CA LEU A 11 -1.05 -12.57 2.86
C LEU A 11 -2.03 -12.09 1.77
N GLY A 12 -1.76 -10.96 1.13
CA GLY A 12 -2.56 -10.40 0.04
C GLY A 12 -2.10 -10.87 -1.36
N THR A 13 -2.74 -10.30 -2.39
CA THR A 13 -2.39 -10.50 -3.79
C THR A 13 -0.94 -10.10 -4.06
N PHE A 14 -0.24 -10.84 -4.93
CA PHE A 14 1.11 -10.47 -5.34
C PHE A 14 1.06 -9.19 -6.19
N TYR A 15 1.71 -8.13 -5.71
CA TYR A 15 1.94 -6.92 -6.49
C TYR A 15 3.43 -6.87 -6.88
N PRO A 16 3.78 -7.25 -8.12
CA PRO A 16 5.15 -7.19 -8.63
C PRO A 16 5.83 -5.86 -8.30
N GLU A 17 5.17 -4.75 -8.67
CA GLU A 17 5.62 -3.39 -8.38
C GLU A 17 5.84 -3.11 -6.89
N VAL A 18 5.18 -3.78 -5.97
CA VAL A 18 5.39 -3.52 -4.53
C VAL A 18 6.46 -4.40 -3.95
N PHE A 19 6.67 -5.60 -4.50
CA PHE A 19 7.76 -6.49 -4.11
C PHE A 19 9.13 -5.86 -4.41
N TYR A 20 9.29 -5.36 -5.66
CA TYR A 20 10.40 -4.49 -6.08
C TYR A 20 10.65 -3.30 -5.15
N TRP A 21 9.55 -2.69 -4.68
CA TRP A 21 9.59 -1.42 -3.97
C TRP A 21 9.66 -1.59 -2.44
N TYR A 22 9.41 -2.81 -1.93
CA TYR A 22 9.71 -3.21 -0.55
C TYR A 22 11.21 -3.48 -0.37
N ASP A 23 11.88 -3.98 -1.42
CA ASP A 23 13.33 -4.26 -1.41
C ASP A 23 14.18 -3.00 -1.72
N GLY A 24 13.60 -1.95 -2.32
CA GLY A 24 14.39 -0.79 -2.76
C GLY A 24 13.75 0.62 -2.73
N SER A 25 12.51 0.84 -2.25
CA SER A 25 11.84 2.14 -2.48
C SER A 25 11.38 2.94 -1.25
N HIS A 26 11.05 4.20 -1.54
CA HIS A 26 10.50 5.20 -0.62
C HIS A 26 9.08 4.90 -0.10
N TYR A 27 8.23 4.13 -0.78
CA TYR A 27 6.84 3.89 -0.30
C TYR A 27 6.79 3.03 0.96
N ALA A 28 7.67 2.03 1.09
CA ALA A 28 7.78 1.22 2.31
C ALA A 28 8.23 2.07 3.51
N TRP A 29 9.10 3.05 3.29
CA TRP A 29 9.48 4.05 4.29
C TRP A 29 8.28 4.92 4.70
N PHE A 30 7.52 5.47 3.74
CA PHE A 30 6.35 6.29 4.05
C PHE A 30 5.26 5.52 4.79
N MET A 31 5.01 4.26 4.43
CA MET A 31 4.13 3.38 5.18
C MET A 31 4.66 3.12 6.60
N SER A 32 5.96 2.84 6.74
CA SER A 32 6.59 2.64 8.06
C SER A 32 6.47 3.89 8.94
N PHE A 33 6.71 5.08 8.37
CA PHE A 33 6.51 6.36 9.05
C PHE A 33 5.05 6.57 9.42
N SER A 34 4.09 6.19 8.57
CA SER A 34 2.65 6.24 8.90
C SER A 34 2.29 5.38 10.12
N LEU A 35 2.85 4.17 10.21
CA LEU A 35 2.63 3.25 11.33
C LEU A 35 3.30 3.76 12.62
N LEU A 36 4.53 4.30 12.50
CA LEU A 36 5.24 4.94 13.61
C LEU A 36 4.49 6.18 14.12
N ALA A 37 3.97 7.00 13.21
CA ALA A 37 3.14 8.15 13.54
C ALA A 37 1.90 7.71 14.32
N CYS A 38 1.11 6.76 13.79
CA CYS A 38 -0.07 6.21 14.47
C CYS A 38 0.27 5.62 15.86
N SER A 39 1.39 4.91 15.99
CA SER A 39 1.87 4.37 17.26
C SER A 39 2.21 5.49 18.27
N CYS A 40 2.91 6.53 17.81
CA CYS A 40 3.22 7.70 18.64
C CYS A 40 1.97 8.48 19.01
N MET A 41 0.98 8.64 18.11
CA MET A 41 -0.32 9.23 18.41
C MET A 41 -1.00 8.49 19.55
N MET A 42 -1.15 7.17 19.45
CA MET A 42 -1.78 6.36 20.50
C MET A 42 -1.08 6.54 21.85
N LYS A 43 0.27 6.50 21.87
CA LYS A 43 1.03 6.70 23.11
C LYS A 43 0.92 8.13 23.65
N TYR A 44 0.93 9.15 22.78
CA TYR A 44 0.79 10.55 23.20
C TYR A 44 -0.57 10.79 23.86
N PHE A 45 -1.66 10.39 23.20
CA PHE A 45 -3.01 10.59 23.74
C PHE A 45 -3.28 9.78 25.02
N HIS A 46 -2.65 8.61 25.16
CA HIS A 46 -2.78 7.80 26.37
C HIS A 46 -1.92 8.29 27.55
N THR A 47 -0.68 8.75 27.28
CA THR A 47 0.30 9.04 28.35
C THR A 47 0.55 10.53 28.58
N GLY A 48 0.16 11.41 27.66
CA GLY A 48 0.41 12.85 27.70
C GLY A 48 1.89 13.26 27.58
N ARG A 49 2.83 12.33 27.30
CA ARG A 49 4.27 12.64 27.30
C ARG A 49 4.71 13.39 26.03
N ASN A 50 5.40 14.51 26.21
CA ASN A 50 5.88 15.38 25.12
C ASN A 50 6.77 14.66 24.09
N LYS A 51 7.57 13.66 24.50
CA LYS A 51 8.41 12.91 23.55
C LYS A 51 7.60 12.27 22.42
N TYR A 52 6.40 11.75 22.73
CA TYR A 52 5.56 11.10 21.72
C TYR A 52 4.82 12.13 20.86
N PHE A 53 4.60 13.33 21.38
CA PHE A 53 4.07 14.45 20.60
C PHE A 53 5.06 14.91 19.53
N ILE A 54 6.33 15.08 19.90
CA ILE A 54 7.40 15.46 18.97
C ILE A 54 7.58 14.36 17.91
N LEU A 55 7.67 13.09 18.33
CA LEU A 55 7.82 11.96 17.40
C LEU A 55 6.61 11.80 16.48
N LEU A 56 5.38 12.03 16.97
CA LEU A 56 4.17 12.10 16.14
C LEU A 56 4.34 13.13 15.01
N ILE A 57 4.79 14.35 15.33
CA ILE A 57 4.96 15.41 14.36
C ILE A 57 5.99 15.01 13.29
N VAL A 58 7.15 14.50 13.71
CA VAL A 58 8.23 14.10 12.80
C VAL A 58 7.78 12.96 11.88
N TRP A 59 7.28 11.86 12.44
CA TRP A 59 6.88 10.70 11.65
C TRP A 59 5.64 10.97 10.79
N GLY A 60 4.69 11.77 11.30
CA GLY A 60 3.51 12.14 10.54
C GLY A 60 3.84 13.08 9.39
N MET A 61 4.71 14.08 9.59
CA MET A 61 5.20 14.93 8.50
C MET A 61 5.89 14.10 7.42
N LEU A 62 6.83 13.23 7.80
CA LEU A 62 7.53 12.35 6.85
C LEU A 62 6.55 11.46 6.09
N SER A 63 5.57 10.86 6.77
CA SER A 63 4.50 10.08 6.13
C SER A 63 3.71 10.90 5.11
N CYS A 64 3.38 12.16 5.44
CA CYS A 64 2.58 13.04 4.60
C CYS A 64 3.35 13.60 3.39
N MET A 65 4.68 13.42 3.32
CA MET A 65 5.47 13.68 2.09
C MET A 65 5.12 12.70 0.95
N ASN A 66 4.19 11.77 1.19
CA ASN A 66 3.58 10.96 0.16
C ASN A 66 2.06 11.08 0.32
N VAL A 67 1.44 11.83 -0.59
CA VAL A 67 0.03 12.27 -0.54
C VAL A 67 -0.94 11.14 -0.16
N PRO A 68 -0.85 9.94 -0.75
CA PRO A 68 -1.75 8.86 -0.38
C PRO A 68 -1.73 8.43 1.10
N TYR A 69 -0.62 8.64 1.82
CA TYR A 69 -0.53 8.35 3.27
C TYR A 69 -0.93 9.55 4.13
N ALA A 70 -0.99 10.77 3.57
CA ALA A 70 -1.34 11.96 4.34
C ALA A 70 -2.78 11.91 4.86
N VAL A 71 -3.70 11.44 4.02
CA VAL A 71 -5.13 11.33 4.33
C VAL A 71 -5.39 10.37 5.50
N PRO A 72 -4.95 9.09 5.47
CA PRO A 72 -5.19 8.16 6.58
C PRO A 72 -4.51 8.57 7.88
N VAL A 73 -3.30 9.12 7.85
CA VAL A 73 -2.59 9.61 9.05
C VAL A 73 -3.34 10.79 9.67
N SER A 74 -3.81 11.72 8.85
CA SER A 74 -4.59 12.88 9.31
C SER A 74 -5.93 12.48 9.91
N LEU A 75 -6.63 11.53 9.28
CA LEU A 75 -7.93 11.07 9.78
C LEU A 75 -7.80 10.25 11.05
N PHE A 76 -6.77 9.42 11.18
CA PHE A 76 -6.45 8.76 12.44
C PHE A 76 -6.17 9.79 13.55
N TYR A 77 -5.44 10.86 13.24
CA TYR A 77 -5.20 11.95 14.19
C TYR A 77 -6.50 12.65 14.61
N PHE A 78 -7.40 12.97 13.68
CA PHE A 78 -8.69 13.58 14.00
C PHE A 78 -9.59 12.67 14.85
N VAL A 79 -9.61 11.36 14.57
CA VAL A 79 -10.33 10.38 15.40
C VAL A 79 -9.78 10.36 16.82
N MET A 80 -8.45 10.43 16.98
CA MET A 80 -7.81 10.49 18.29
C MET A 80 -8.10 11.80 19.02
N LEU A 81 -8.08 12.94 18.33
CA LEU A 81 -8.50 14.22 18.91
C LEU A 81 -9.94 14.16 19.40
N GLN A 82 -10.86 13.70 18.56
CA GLN A 82 -12.27 13.60 18.95
C GLN A 82 -12.48 12.67 20.14
N ARG A 83 -11.77 11.52 20.17
CA ARG A 83 -11.89 10.53 21.25
C ARG A 83 -11.36 11.04 22.59
N TYR A 84 -10.25 11.77 22.59
CA TYR A 84 -9.53 12.12 23.83
C TYR A 84 -9.69 13.58 24.26
N ARG A 85 -10.00 14.50 23.34
CA ARG A 85 -10.18 15.94 23.60
C ARG A 85 -11.62 16.40 23.39
N GLY A 86 -12.37 15.74 22.51
CA GLY A 86 -13.72 16.17 22.14
C GLY A 86 -13.70 17.62 21.63
N ILE A 87 -14.57 18.47 22.18
CA ILE A 87 -14.67 19.90 21.82
C ILE A 87 -13.59 20.79 22.47
N ASN A 88 -12.84 20.29 23.45
CA ASN A 88 -11.84 21.06 24.19
C ASN A 88 -10.47 21.02 23.48
N LEU A 89 -10.40 21.63 22.31
CA LEU A 89 -9.18 21.73 21.50
C LEU A 89 -8.30 22.89 21.96
N HIS A 90 -7.00 22.65 22.05
CA HIS A 90 -5.99 23.69 22.34
C HIS A 90 -5.15 23.98 21.11
N PHE A 91 -4.48 25.15 21.07
CA PHE A 91 -3.60 25.52 19.96
C PHE A 91 -2.55 24.44 19.62
N LYS A 92 -1.97 23.79 20.63
CA LYS A 92 -1.01 22.69 20.44
C LYS A 92 -1.56 21.51 19.65
N ASP A 93 -2.87 21.30 19.65
CA ASP A 93 -3.52 20.18 18.95
C ASP A 93 -3.58 20.43 17.43
N PHE A 94 -3.35 21.66 16.97
CA PHE A 94 -3.23 22.01 15.55
C PHE A 94 -1.80 21.87 15.01
N LEU A 95 -0.80 21.79 15.90
CA LEU A 95 0.60 21.72 15.49
C LEU A 95 0.90 20.48 14.62
N PRO A 96 0.43 19.25 14.96
CA PRO A 96 0.62 18.10 14.07
C PRO A 96 -0.02 18.29 12.70
N VAL A 97 -1.23 18.87 12.63
CA VAL A 97 -1.92 19.13 11.36
C VAL A 97 -1.10 20.08 10.48
N PHE A 98 -0.57 21.16 11.07
CA PHE A 98 0.29 22.10 10.35
C PHE A 98 1.49 21.39 9.71
N PHE A 99 2.20 20.55 10.48
CA PHE A 99 3.34 19.80 9.95
C PHE A 99 2.95 18.71 8.94
N PHE A 100 1.77 18.11 9.05
CA PHE A 100 1.27 17.19 8.03
C PHE A 100 1.05 17.92 6.70
N VAL A 101 0.48 19.13 6.73
CA VAL A 101 0.35 19.99 5.56
C VAL A 101 1.72 20.36 4.98
N CYS A 102 2.70 20.71 5.83
CA CYS A 102 4.08 20.94 5.36
C CYS A 102 4.68 19.71 4.66
N GLY A 103 4.38 18.50 5.14
CA GLY A 103 4.75 17.25 4.48
C GLY A 103 4.17 17.15 3.06
N VAL A 104 2.87 17.38 2.91
CA VAL A 104 2.19 17.38 1.60
C VAL A 104 2.77 18.44 0.67
N LEU A 105 2.98 19.66 1.16
CA LEU A 105 3.58 20.74 0.36
C LEU A 105 4.98 20.40 -0.13
N SER A 106 5.78 19.71 0.70
CA SER A 106 7.12 19.27 0.31
C SER A 106 7.10 18.28 -0.86
N PHE A 107 6.06 17.46 -0.96
CA PHE A 107 5.84 16.56 -2.11
C PHE A 107 5.44 17.32 -3.36
N VAL A 108 4.44 18.21 -3.24
CA VAL A 108 3.92 18.99 -4.37
C VAL A 108 5.00 19.89 -4.97
N LEU A 109 5.82 20.51 -4.13
CA LEU A 109 6.92 21.39 -4.54
C LEU A 109 8.21 20.65 -4.89
N SER A 110 8.21 19.31 -4.90
CA SER A 110 9.40 18.54 -5.23
C SER A 110 9.74 18.67 -6.73
N PRO A 111 11.03 18.72 -7.12
CA PRO A 111 11.44 18.85 -8.51
C PRO A 111 10.84 17.79 -9.44
N GLY A 112 10.68 16.56 -8.95
CA GLY A 112 10.05 15.47 -9.69
C GLY A 112 8.53 15.61 -9.85
N GLY A 113 7.85 16.24 -8.89
CA GLY A 113 6.43 16.58 -9.01
C GLY A 113 6.20 17.67 -10.06
N GLN A 114 7.01 18.73 -10.01
CA GLN A 114 6.96 19.84 -10.97
C GLN A 114 7.26 19.37 -12.40
N ALA A 115 8.31 18.56 -12.60
CA ALA A 115 8.67 18.04 -13.92
C ALA A 115 7.56 17.19 -14.56
N ARG A 116 6.78 16.45 -13.76
CA ARG A 116 5.62 15.69 -14.26
C ARG A 116 4.45 16.60 -14.61
N HIS A 117 4.20 17.63 -13.81
CA HIS A 117 3.15 18.60 -14.09
C HIS A 117 3.43 19.36 -15.40
N ASP A 118 4.67 19.76 -15.61
CA ASP A 118 5.09 20.48 -16.81
C ASP A 118 5.04 19.57 -18.06
N ALA A 119 5.37 18.27 -17.91
CA ALA A 119 5.32 17.29 -19.00
C ALA A 119 3.89 16.96 -19.47
N VAL A 120 2.89 17.10 -18.60
CA VAL A 120 1.46 16.85 -18.93
C VAL A 120 0.76 18.14 -19.43
N GLY A 121 1.53 19.19 -19.71
CA GLY A 121 1.02 20.35 -20.45
C GLY A 121 0.16 21.32 -19.63
N GLY A 122 0.26 21.31 -18.30
CA GLY A 122 -0.22 22.38 -17.41
C GLY A 122 -1.69 22.81 -17.56
N SER A 123 -2.53 22.03 -18.25
CA SER A 123 -3.92 22.40 -18.50
C SER A 123 -4.72 22.30 -17.20
N ALA A 124 -5.47 23.36 -16.90
CA ALA A 124 -6.39 23.36 -15.77
C ALA A 124 -7.36 22.18 -15.92
N ILE A 125 -7.43 21.33 -14.90
CA ILE A 125 -8.29 20.16 -14.84
C ILE A 125 -9.75 20.62 -15.00
N GLY A 126 -10.42 20.11 -16.03
CA GLY A 126 -11.81 20.44 -16.34
C GLY A 126 -12.80 19.85 -15.34
N MET A 127 -13.99 20.44 -15.24
CA MET A 127 -15.06 19.92 -14.36
C MET A 127 -15.52 18.50 -14.73
N VAL A 128 -15.43 18.13 -16.02
CA VAL A 128 -15.76 16.77 -16.49
C VAL A 128 -14.73 15.76 -15.96
N GLU A 129 -13.44 16.08 -16.07
CA GLU A 129 -12.34 15.25 -15.57
C GLU A 129 -12.41 15.05 -14.05
N LEU A 130 -12.84 16.07 -13.31
CA LEU A 130 -13.07 15.97 -11.87
C LEU A 130 -14.21 15.00 -11.51
N VAL A 131 -15.29 14.98 -12.30
CA VAL A 131 -16.42 14.07 -12.08
C VAL A 131 -16.05 12.65 -12.47
N ASP A 132 -15.41 12.48 -13.62
CA ASP A 132 -14.97 11.17 -14.12
C ASP A 132 -13.98 10.51 -13.16
N ALA A 133 -13.01 11.27 -12.64
CA ALA A 133 -12.09 10.79 -11.60
C ALA A 133 -12.83 10.34 -10.33
N GLY A 134 -13.93 11.02 -9.98
CA GLY A 134 -14.79 10.64 -8.85
C GLY A 134 -15.51 9.31 -9.08
N ILE A 135 -16.08 9.13 -10.27
CA ILE A 135 -16.74 7.87 -10.66
C ILE A 135 -15.72 6.72 -10.70
N MET A 136 -14.56 6.93 -11.34
CA MET A 136 -13.48 5.94 -11.40
C MET A 136 -12.96 5.56 -10.01
N THR A 137 -12.86 6.54 -9.11
CA THR A 137 -12.49 6.29 -7.71
C THR A 137 -13.45 5.32 -7.02
N ILE A 138 -14.75 5.52 -7.20
CA ILE A 138 -15.78 4.65 -6.59
C ILE A 138 -15.74 3.25 -7.20
N ILE A 139 -15.68 3.14 -8.53
CA ILE A 139 -15.62 1.86 -9.24
C ILE A 139 -14.37 1.09 -8.82
N GLY A 140 -13.21 1.74 -8.83
CA GLY A 140 -11.96 1.14 -8.40
C GLY A 140 -12.01 0.68 -6.95
N ALA A 141 -12.55 1.48 -6.03
CA ALA A 141 -12.70 1.10 -4.64
C ALA A 141 -13.57 -0.15 -4.43
N LEU A 142 -14.71 -0.23 -5.14
CA LEU A 142 -15.61 -1.38 -5.06
C LEU A 142 -14.97 -2.63 -5.67
N SER A 143 -14.26 -2.48 -6.78
CA SER A 143 -13.49 -3.56 -7.41
C SER A 143 -12.41 -4.10 -6.45
N ARG A 144 -11.61 -3.22 -5.84
CA ARG A 144 -10.60 -3.61 -4.84
C ARG A 144 -11.23 -4.30 -3.63
N LEU A 145 -12.36 -3.80 -3.14
CA LEU A 145 -13.10 -4.45 -2.04
C LEU A 145 -13.55 -5.86 -2.41
N HIS A 146 -14.05 -6.05 -3.63
CA HIS A 146 -14.41 -7.37 -4.13
C HIS A 146 -13.20 -8.31 -4.17
N THR A 147 -12.09 -7.89 -4.78
CA THR A 147 -10.84 -8.65 -4.81
C THR A 147 -10.37 -9.04 -3.40
N LEU A 148 -10.35 -8.10 -2.45
CA LEU A 148 -9.91 -8.37 -1.08
C LEU A 148 -10.80 -9.38 -0.34
N LEU A 149 -12.11 -9.38 -0.58
CA LEU A 149 -13.05 -10.25 0.14
C LEU A 149 -13.21 -11.62 -0.52
N VAL A 150 -13.11 -11.69 -1.84
CA VAL A 150 -13.40 -12.90 -2.63
C VAL A 150 -12.12 -13.64 -3.01
N GLU A 151 -11.08 -12.91 -3.40
CA GLU A 151 -9.83 -13.49 -3.92
C GLU A 151 -8.75 -13.63 -2.84
N CYS A 152 -8.95 -13.08 -1.63
CA CYS A 152 -7.99 -13.18 -0.53
C CYS A 152 -8.62 -13.81 0.73
N PRO A 153 -8.74 -15.15 0.82
CA PRO A 153 -9.34 -15.81 1.98
C PRO A 153 -8.61 -15.52 3.30
N CYS A 154 -7.30 -15.26 3.26
CA CYS A 154 -6.51 -14.78 4.41
C CYS A 154 -7.01 -13.44 4.97
N SER A 155 -7.52 -12.56 4.11
CA SER A 155 -8.04 -11.26 4.51
C SER A 155 -9.28 -11.44 5.37
N PHE A 156 -10.22 -12.29 4.96
CA PHE A 156 -11.36 -12.66 5.79
C PHE A 156 -10.91 -13.25 7.12
N ALA A 157 -9.87 -14.09 7.09
CA ALA A 157 -9.33 -14.70 8.30
C ALA A 157 -8.86 -13.68 9.34
N LEU A 158 -8.06 -12.74 8.89
CA LEU A 158 -7.54 -11.67 9.72
C LEU A 158 -8.64 -10.71 10.19
N LEU A 159 -9.65 -10.43 9.36
CA LEU A 159 -10.80 -9.60 9.75
C LEU A 159 -11.64 -10.27 10.85
N PHE A 160 -11.87 -11.58 10.74
CA PHE A 160 -12.55 -12.33 11.78
C PHE A 160 -11.70 -12.38 13.06
N LEU A 161 -10.39 -12.56 12.94
CA LEU A 161 -9.49 -12.51 14.09
C LEU A 161 -9.54 -11.14 14.78
N ALA A 162 -9.52 -10.03 14.01
CA ALA A 162 -9.69 -8.68 14.53
C ALA A 162 -11.03 -8.49 15.25
N PHE A 163 -12.11 -9.05 14.69
CA PHE A 163 -13.43 -9.10 15.31
C PHE A 163 -13.42 -9.85 16.66
N LEU A 164 -12.82 -11.05 16.73
CA LEU A 164 -12.68 -11.81 17.97
C LEU A 164 -11.83 -11.06 19.01
N PHE A 165 -10.73 -10.42 18.59
CA PHE A 165 -9.94 -9.54 19.45
C PHE A 165 -10.75 -8.36 19.98
N GLY A 166 -11.67 -7.83 19.17
CA GLY A 166 -12.62 -6.80 19.57
C GLY A 166 -13.55 -7.27 20.69
N ILE A 167 -14.13 -8.47 20.56
CA ILE A 167 -14.95 -9.06 21.62
C ILE A 167 -14.13 -9.25 22.90
N TRP A 168 -12.92 -9.81 22.77
CA TRP A 168 -12.03 -10.05 23.92
C TRP A 168 -11.62 -8.76 24.64
N ASN A 169 -11.38 -7.68 23.89
CA ASN A 169 -11.02 -6.37 24.39
C ASN A 169 -12.22 -5.42 24.43
N LYS A 170 -13.39 -5.90 24.89
CA LYS A 170 -14.56 -5.03 25.05
C LYS A 170 -14.21 -3.81 25.91
N ASP A 171 -14.43 -2.62 25.38
CA ASP A 171 -14.18 -1.36 26.09
C ASP A 171 -15.08 -1.30 27.34
N ARG A 172 -14.61 -0.64 28.41
CA ARG A 172 -15.43 -0.39 29.62
C ARG A 172 -16.65 0.50 29.32
N VAL A 173 -16.58 1.27 28.24
CA VAL A 173 -17.63 2.18 27.79
C VAL A 173 -18.41 1.53 26.64
N ARG A 174 -19.74 1.54 26.74
CA ARG A 174 -20.64 1.03 25.70
C ARG A 174 -20.45 1.81 24.41
N ARG A 175 -20.04 1.11 23.35
CA ARG A 175 -20.08 1.64 21.97
C ARG A 175 -21.52 1.53 21.45
N SER A 176 -21.99 2.52 20.71
CA SER A 176 -23.25 2.41 19.97
C SER A 176 -23.00 1.80 18.58
N PHE A 177 -24.03 1.21 17.97
CA PHE A 177 -23.95 0.76 16.59
C PHE A 177 -23.63 1.93 15.65
N GLY A 178 -24.19 3.11 15.94
CA GLY A 178 -23.87 4.36 15.23
C GLY A 178 -22.37 4.66 15.23
N SER A 179 -21.64 4.40 16.33
CA SER A 179 -20.18 4.56 16.34
C SER A 179 -19.46 3.62 15.37
N VAL A 180 -19.95 2.39 15.18
CA VAL A 180 -19.40 1.44 14.21
C VAL A 180 -19.61 1.96 12.78
N CYS A 181 -20.83 2.40 12.47
CA CYS A 181 -21.16 2.99 11.16
C CYS A 181 -20.34 4.26 10.90
N CYS A 182 -20.19 5.15 11.89
CA CYS A 182 -19.38 6.36 11.74
C CYS A 182 -17.90 6.03 11.46
N ILE A 183 -17.32 5.04 12.16
CA ILE A 183 -15.94 4.61 11.89
C ILE A 183 -15.83 4.09 10.45
N PHE A 184 -16.75 3.23 10.03
CA PHE A 184 -16.76 2.71 8.65
C PHE A 184 -16.87 3.84 7.61
N ILE A 185 -17.83 4.75 7.76
CA ILE A 185 -18.06 5.83 6.80
C ILE A 185 -16.88 6.80 6.75
N ILE A 186 -16.40 7.27 7.91
CA ILE A 186 -15.28 8.22 7.97
C ILE A 186 -14.05 7.59 7.31
N THR A 187 -13.76 6.34 7.66
CA THR A 187 -12.61 5.65 7.08
C THR A 187 -12.81 5.43 5.58
N PHE A 188 -13.95 4.91 5.12
CA PHE A 188 -14.24 4.75 3.69
C PHE A 188 -14.05 6.05 2.89
N LEU A 189 -14.62 7.16 3.36
CA LEU A 189 -14.44 8.48 2.75
C LEU A 189 -12.98 8.96 2.79
N SER A 190 -12.23 8.60 3.84
CA SER A 190 -10.79 8.87 3.94
C SER A 190 -10.04 8.20 2.80
N THR A 191 -10.32 6.92 2.55
CA THR A 191 -9.65 6.21 1.47
C THR A 191 -10.06 6.79 0.13
N MET A 192 -11.35 7.10 -0.08
CA MET A 192 -11.79 7.78 -1.31
C MET A 192 -11.05 9.12 -1.52
N GLY A 193 -10.87 9.91 -0.46
CA GLY A 193 -10.11 11.15 -0.51
C GLY A 193 -8.62 10.95 -0.84
N ALA A 194 -8.04 9.79 -0.49
CA ALA A 194 -6.69 9.41 -0.89
C ALA A 194 -6.64 8.90 -2.34
N LEU A 195 -7.68 8.21 -2.81
CA LEU A 195 -7.78 7.66 -4.16
C LEU A 195 -7.99 8.75 -5.21
N TYR A 196 -8.80 9.74 -4.88
CA TYR A 196 -9.31 10.72 -5.82
C TYR A 196 -8.20 11.51 -6.53
N PRO A 197 -7.19 12.08 -5.84
CA PRO A 197 -6.10 12.78 -6.50
C PRO A 197 -5.28 11.87 -7.41
N VAL A 198 -5.22 10.57 -7.09
CA VAL A 198 -4.50 9.59 -7.91
C VAL A 198 -5.28 9.32 -9.19
N MET A 199 -6.58 9.01 -9.12
CA MET A 199 -7.39 8.79 -10.32
C MET A 199 -7.41 10.03 -11.22
N LEU A 200 -7.49 11.20 -10.61
CA LEU A 200 -7.45 12.47 -11.33
C LEU A 200 -6.14 12.67 -12.11
N GLY A 201 -5.02 12.20 -11.57
CA GLY A 201 -3.71 12.31 -12.22
C GLY A 201 -3.48 11.33 -13.37
N TYR A 202 -4.17 10.17 -13.39
CA TYR A 202 -4.02 9.19 -14.48
C TYR A 202 -5.03 9.40 -15.61
N GLY A 203 -6.17 10.05 -15.37
CA GLY A 203 -7.18 10.31 -16.40
C GLY A 203 -7.89 9.06 -16.95
N GLU A 204 -7.49 7.86 -16.53
CA GLU A 204 -8.04 6.58 -16.95
C GLU A 204 -8.31 5.66 -15.74
N CYS A 205 -9.20 4.68 -15.92
CA CYS A 205 -9.51 3.66 -14.91
C CYS A 205 -8.45 2.55 -14.84
N VAL A 206 -7.18 2.89 -15.13
CA VAL A 206 -6.05 1.97 -15.03
C VAL A 206 -5.27 2.36 -13.78
N MET A 207 -5.46 1.59 -12.72
CA MET A 207 -4.70 1.76 -11.48
C MET A 207 -3.38 1.00 -11.59
N PRO A 208 -2.22 1.68 -11.50
CA PRO A 208 -0.95 0.98 -11.46
C PRO A 208 -0.87 0.07 -10.23
N ASN A 209 -0.12 -1.04 -10.33
CA ASN A 209 -0.03 -2.06 -9.27
C ASN A 209 0.33 -1.46 -7.89
N ARG A 210 1.25 -0.50 -7.82
CA ARG A 210 1.62 0.20 -6.57
C ARG A 210 0.46 0.95 -5.91
N ILE A 211 -0.43 1.52 -6.71
CA ILE A 211 -1.59 2.27 -6.25
C ILE A 211 -2.65 1.29 -5.72
N CYS A 212 -2.87 0.18 -6.44
CA CYS A 212 -3.73 -0.91 -5.97
C CYS A 212 -3.28 -1.47 -4.62
N PHE A 213 -1.97 -1.72 -4.42
CA PHE A 213 -1.45 -2.20 -3.13
C PHE A 213 -1.75 -1.25 -1.98
N LEU A 214 -1.44 0.03 -2.17
CA LEU A 214 -1.70 1.04 -1.15
C LEU A 214 -3.19 1.05 -0.81
N PHE A 215 -4.05 0.98 -1.82
CA PHE A 215 -5.50 1.00 -1.62
C PHE A 215 -5.95 -0.23 -0.85
N ASP A 216 -5.43 -1.39 -1.19
CA ASP A 216 -5.73 -2.62 -0.46
C ASP A 216 -5.28 -2.56 0.99
N PHE A 217 -4.08 -2.04 1.24
CA PHE A 217 -3.57 -1.82 2.57
C PHE A 217 -4.47 -0.88 3.38
N LEU A 218 -4.81 0.29 2.83
CA LEU A 218 -5.68 1.24 3.51
C LEU A 218 -7.07 0.64 3.75
N PHE A 219 -7.70 0.07 2.72
CA PHE A 219 -9.03 -0.55 2.82
C PHE A 219 -9.06 -1.66 3.86
N PHE A 220 -8.05 -2.52 3.86
CA PHE A 220 -7.96 -3.60 4.83
C PHE A 220 -7.78 -3.07 6.27
N MET A 221 -6.91 -2.07 6.48
CA MET A 221 -6.72 -1.47 7.81
C MET A 221 -8.00 -0.83 8.35
N MET A 222 -8.81 -0.24 7.47
CA MET A 222 -10.13 0.30 7.83
C MET A 222 -11.12 -0.80 8.20
N MET A 223 -11.15 -1.89 7.43
CA MET A 223 -11.98 -3.06 7.72
C MET A 223 -11.56 -3.70 9.05
N VAL A 224 -10.27 -3.77 9.37
CA VAL A 224 -9.78 -4.24 10.68
C VAL A 224 -10.29 -3.36 11.82
N LEU A 225 -10.22 -2.02 11.69
CA LEU A 225 -10.74 -1.10 12.72
C LEU A 225 -12.25 -1.23 12.89
N THR A 226 -12.98 -1.36 11.78
CA THR A 226 -14.44 -1.50 11.76
C THR A 226 -14.87 -2.82 12.41
N THR A 227 -14.27 -3.94 11.99
CA THR A 227 -14.55 -5.28 12.52
C THR A 227 -14.15 -5.42 13.98
N PHE A 228 -13.01 -4.86 14.39
CA PHE A 228 -12.63 -4.78 15.79
C PHE A 228 -13.67 -4.02 16.64
N THR A 229 -14.13 -2.86 16.16
CA THR A 229 -15.14 -2.07 16.90
C THR A 229 -16.50 -2.76 16.91
N LEU A 230 -16.87 -3.43 15.82
CA LEU A 230 -18.07 -4.28 15.75
C LEU A 230 -17.99 -5.43 16.76
N GLY A 231 -16.81 -6.05 16.91
CA GLY A 231 -16.52 -7.05 17.93
C GLY A 231 -16.72 -6.51 19.35
N GLN A 232 -16.20 -5.31 19.65
CA GLN A 232 -16.44 -4.66 20.94
C GLN A 232 -17.92 -4.41 21.21
N TYR A 233 -18.67 -3.95 20.19
CA TYR A 233 -20.12 -3.70 20.28
C TYR A 233 -20.90 -4.99 20.59
N LEU A 234 -20.65 -6.07 19.84
CA LEU A 234 -21.31 -7.36 20.07
C LEU A 234 -20.88 -8.00 21.40
N GLY A 235 -19.60 -7.88 21.77
CA GLY A 235 -19.10 -8.32 23.08
C GLY A 235 -19.82 -7.65 24.26
N TRP A 236 -20.30 -6.41 24.06
CA TRP A 236 -21.09 -5.68 25.04
C TRP A 236 -22.55 -6.14 25.08
N ILE A 237 -23.20 -6.29 23.92
CA ILE A 237 -24.62 -6.71 23.84
C ILE A 237 -24.81 -8.14 24.31
N CYS A 238 -23.97 -9.06 23.86
CA CYS A 238 -24.10 -10.48 24.15
C CYS A 238 -23.47 -10.87 25.50
N ASN A 239 -22.88 -9.92 26.22
CA ASN A 239 -22.18 -10.13 27.49
C ASN A 239 -21.17 -11.30 27.48
N TYR A 240 -20.41 -11.45 26.38
CA TYR A 240 -19.36 -12.48 26.26
C TYR A 240 -18.17 -12.31 27.25
N GLY A 241 -18.23 -11.32 28.15
CA GLY A 241 -17.21 -11.08 29.18
C GLY A 241 -17.13 -12.13 30.29
N CYS A 242 -17.95 -13.18 30.23
CA CYS A 242 -17.95 -14.29 31.18
C CYS A 242 -17.08 -15.49 30.73
N TRP A 243 -16.49 -15.43 29.53
CA TRP A 243 -15.64 -16.52 29.04
C TRP A 243 -14.20 -16.34 29.54
N ASP A 244 -13.66 -17.39 30.17
CA ASP A 244 -12.26 -17.43 30.61
C ASP A 244 -11.31 -17.21 29.41
N LYS A 245 -10.17 -16.55 29.66
CA LYS A 245 -9.14 -16.25 28.65
C LYS A 245 -8.63 -17.52 27.96
N SER A 246 -8.62 -18.64 28.67
CA SER A 246 -8.27 -19.97 28.14
C SER A 246 -9.17 -20.42 26.98
N LYS A 247 -10.48 -20.13 27.06
CA LYS A 247 -11.45 -20.46 25.99
C LYS A 247 -11.27 -19.58 24.76
N TRP A 248 -10.88 -18.33 24.94
CA TRP A 248 -10.54 -17.41 23.84
C TRP A 248 -9.28 -17.84 23.09
N ILE A 249 -8.24 -18.27 23.81
CA ILE A 249 -7.02 -18.81 23.21
C ILE A 249 -7.35 -20.05 22.37
N MET A 250 -8.22 -20.92 22.86
CA MET A 250 -8.67 -22.11 22.13
C MET A 250 -9.47 -21.78 20.86
N VAL A 251 -10.40 -20.82 20.92
CA VAL A 251 -11.15 -20.37 19.73
C VAL A 251 -10.21 -19.77 18.68
N ILE A 252 -9.25 -18.94 19.11
CA ILE A 252 -8.24 -18.36 18.20
C ILE A 252 -7.35 -19.46 17.61
N ALA A 253 -6.90 -20.42 18.41
CA ALA A 253 -6.04 -21.52 17.95
C ALA A 253 -6.76 -22.44 16.95
N ILE A 254 -8.01 -22.84 17.24
CA ILE A 254 -8.84 -23.64 16.32
C ILE A 254 -9.09 -22.87 15.03
N TYR A 255 -9.34 -21.56 15.14
CA TYR A 255 -9.53 -20.72 13.97
C TYR A 255 -8.29 -20.64 13.09
N MET A 256 -7.12 -20.38 13.69
CA MET A 256 -5.83 -20.36 12.98
C MET A 256 -5.53 -21.71 12.31
N LEU A 257 -5.90 -22.82 12.96
CA LEU A 257 -5.77 -24.16 12.39
C LEU A 257 -6.68 -24.35 11.17
N ILE A 258 -7.94 -23.92 11.23
CA ILE A 258 -8.88 -23.98 10.10
C ILE A 258 -8.33 -23.17 8.93
N VAL A 259 -7.90 -21.92 9.18
CA VAL A 259 -7.31 -21.05 8.15
C VAL A 259 -6.07 -21.69 7.53
N TYR A 260 -5.16 -22.22 8.34
CA TYR A 260 -3.96 -22.90 7.87
C TYR A 260 -4.30 -24.12 6.99
N THR A 261 -5.26 -24.95 7.41
CA THR A 261 -5.68 -26.12 6.64
C THR A 261 -6.39 -25.75 5.32
N SER A 262 -7.19 -24.69 5.31
CA SER A 262 -7.84 -24.19 4.09
C SER A 262 -6.85 -23.61 3.08
N LEU A 263 -5.77 -22.97 3.54
CA LEU A 263 -4.72 -22.42 2.67
C LEU A 263 -3.91 -23.53 1.97
N ILE A 264 -3.64 -24.62 2.69
CA ILE A 264 -2.97 -25.80 2.13
C ILE A 264 -3.90 -26.53 1.15
N ALA A 265 -5.16 -26.74 1.52
CA ALA A 265 -6.10 -27.50 0.71
C ALA A 265 -6.55 -26.77 -0.58
N GLY A 266 -6.61 -25.44 -0.56
CA GLY A 266 -7.15 -24.65 -1.68
C GLY A 266 -6.14 -24.26 -2.77
N ARG A 267 -4.88 -24.70 -2.72
CA ARG A 267 -3.79 -24.28 -3.66
C ARG A 267 -3.49 -22.76 -3.70
N TRP A 268 -3.81 -22.02 -2.65
CA TRP A 268 -3.53 -20.58 -2.57
C TRP A 268 -2.09 -20.27 -2.13
N TYR A 269 -1.40 -21.29 -1.63
CA TYR A 269 -0.03 -21.19 -1.13
C TYR A 269 0.99 -20.78 -2.21
N PRO A 270 1.03 -21.37 -3.43
CA PRO A 270 2.05 -21.04 -4.43
C PRO A 270 1.92 -19.64 -5.04
N GLU A 271 0.69 -19.11 -5.12
CA GLU A 271 0.40 -17.78 -5.69
C GLU A 271 0.58 -16.64 -4.68
N SER A 272 0.85 -16.96 -3.41
CA SER A 272 1.16 -15.95 -2.40
C SER A 272 2.53 -15.33 -2.66
N CYS A 273 2.68 -14.03 -2.36
CA CYS A 273 3.88 -13.26 -2.70
C CYS A 273 5.20 -13.88 -2.22
N TRP A 274 5.24 -14.34 -0.98
CA TRP A 274 6.44 -14.91 -0.37
C TRP A 274 6.74 -16.32 -0.90
N ALA A 275 5.70 -17.09 -1.22
CA ALA A 275 5.86 -18.42 -1.80
C ALA A 275 6.35 -18.30 -3.24
N LYS A 276 5.76 -17.41 -4.05
CA LYS A 276 6.20 -17.13 -5.41
C LYS A 276 7.67 -16.67 -5.43
N ALA A 277 8.06 -15.76 -4.53
CA ALA A 277 9.45 -15.35 -4.39
C ALA A 277 10.39 -16.50 -3.97
N LEU A 278 9.98 -17.34 -3.01
CA LEU A 278 10.80 -18.45 -2.52
C LEU A 278 10.94 -19.57 -3.55
N PHE A 279 9.87 -19.92 -4.25
CA PHE A 279 9.83 -21.02 -5.21
C PHE A 279 10.35 -20.64 -6.59
N SER A 280 10.32 -19.35 -6.96
CA SER A 280 10.87 -18.86 -8.23
C SER A 280 12.32 -18.40 -8.12
N LEU A 281 13.01 -18.63 -6.99
CA LEU A 281 14.38 -18.11 -6.76
C LEU A 281 15.36 -18.46 -7.88
N ALA A 282 15.28 -19.68 -8.43
CA ALA A 282 16.13 -20.11 -9.54
C ALA A 282 15.84 -19.31 -10.82
N ALA A 283 14.56 -19.17 -11.20
CA ALA A 283 14.13 -18.40 -12.38
C ALA A 283 14.42 -16.90 -12.22
N VAL A 284 14.29 -16.37 -10.99
CA VAL A 284 14.66 -14.98 -10.67
C VAL A 284 16.14 -14.76 -10.84
N LYS A 285 16.97 -15.72 -10.41
CA LYS A 285 18.42 -15.62 -10.61
C LYS A 285 18.79 -15.67 -12.10
N GLU A 286 18.14 -16.53 -12.87
CA GLU A 286 18.32 -16.63 -14.32
C GLU A 286 17.98 -15.30 -15.02
N GLU A 287 16.79 -14.75 -14.75
CA GLU A 287 16.38 -13.43 -15.25
C GLU A 287 17.37 -12.31 -14.85
N HIS A 288 17.88 -12.33 -13.61
CA HIS A 288 18.91 -11.37 -13.16
C HIS A 288 20.20 -11.51 -13.97
N ASP A 289 20.69 -12.73 -14.12
CA ASP A 289 21.97 -13.02 -14.76
C ASP A 289 21.91 -12.63 -16.26
N GLU A 290 20.78 -12.91 -16.94
CA GLU A 290 20.54 -12.47 -18.33
C GLU A 290 20.58 -10.94 -18.48
N TRP A 291 19.87 -10.20 -17.61
CA TRP A 291 19.92 -8.73 -17.65
C TRP A 291 21.31 -8.17 -17.35
N MET A 292 22.03 -8.79 -16.41
CA MET A 292 23.41 -8.40 -16.11
C MET A 292 24.36 -8.64 -17.27
N ASP A 293 24.15 -9.71 -18.04
CA ASP A 293 24.96 -9.99 -19.22
C ASP A 293 24.67 -8.99 -20.35
N ILE A 294 23.41 -8.59 -20.56
CA ILE A 294 23.05 -7.49 -21.48
C ILE A 294 23.76 -6.18 -21.07
N TYR A 295 23.75 -5.84 -19.77
CA TYR A 295 24.44 -4.64 -19.31
C TYR A 295 25.95 -4.68 -19.52
N ARG A 296 26.58 -5.84 -19.29
CA ARG A 296 28.00 -6.04 -19.57
C ARG A 296 28.30 -5.93 -21.05
N GLU A 297 27.43 -6.44 -21.91
CA GLU A 297 27.59 -6.34 -23.37
C GLU A 297 27.51 -4.88 -23.85
N ILE A 298 26.55 -4.12 -23.32
CA ILE A 298 26.42 -2.67 -23.58
C ILE A 298 27.68 -1.92 -23.15
N GLU A 299 28.20 -2.22 -21.96
CA GLU A 299 29.38 -1.56 -21.41
C GLU A 299 30.65 -1.92 -22.20
N ALA A 300 30.80 -3.18 -22.60
CA ALA A 300 31.95 -3.70 -23.33
C ALA A 300 31.98 -3.31 -24.81
N THR A 301 30.84 -2.98 -25.40
CA THR A 301 30.76 -2.58 -26.82
C THR A 301 31.42 -1.23 -27.04
N ASP A 302 32.42 -1.11 -27.91
CA ASP A 302 33.09 0.17 -28.19
C ASP A 302 32.23 1.14 -29.01
N GLU A 303 31.23 0.63 -29.72
CA GLU A 303 30.33 1.44 -30.54
C GLU A 303 29.49 2.40 -29.69
N LYS A 304 29.18 3.56 -30.28
CA LYS A 304 28.33 4.58 -29.65
C LYS A 304 26.84 4.32 -29.85
N ASN A 305 26.46 3.63 -30.93
CA ASN A 305 25.09 3.22 -31.20
C ASN A 305 25.02 1.72 -30.99
N VAL A 306 24.58 1.31 -29.80
CA VAL A 306 24.63 -0.09 -29.38
C VAL A 306 23.32 -0.77 -29.76
N VAL A 307 23.44 -1.89 -30.47
CA VAL A 307 22.33 -2.80 -30.78
C VAL A 307 22.68 -4.16 -30.23
N ILE A 308 21.98 -4.56 -29.17
CA ILE A 308 22.14 -5.89 -28.57
C ILE A 308 21.11 -6.82 -29.21
N LYS A 309 21.53 -8.02 -29.61
CA LYS A 309 20.61 -9.05 -30.11
C LYS A 309 20.49 -10.13 -29.06
N HIS A 310 19.29 -10.34 -28.54
CA HIS A 310 19.07 -11.28 -27.44
C HIS A 310 17.76 -12.03 -27.65
N GLU A 311 17.70 -13.27 -27.19
CA GLU A 311 16.44 -14.01 -27.08
C GLU A 311 15.51 -13.32 -26.07
N ARG A 312 14.19 -13.49 -26.18
CA ARG A 312 13.27 -12.89 -25.21
C ARG A 312 13.53 -13.48 -23.82
N ILE A 313 13.90 -12.60 -22.89
CA ILE A 313 14.07 -12.94 -21.48
C ILE A 313 12.74 -13.46 -20.91
N ASN A 314 12.78 -14.61 -20.24
CA ASN A 314 11.60 -15.15 -19.59
C ASN A 314 11.35 -14.43 -18.26
N THR A 315 10.57 -13.35 -18.31
CA THR A 315 10.32 -12.52 -17.14
C THR A 315 9.48 -13.25 -16.11
N THR A 316 9.98 -13.37 -14.88
CA THR A 316 9.23 -13.96 -13.76
C THR A 316 8.14 -13.03 -13.22
N GLY A 317 8.23 -11.74 -13.54
CA GLY A 317 7.45 -10.68 -12.90
C GLY A 317 7.82 -10.48 -11.43
N ILE A 318 9.01 -10.93 -11.01
CA ILE A 318 9.58 -10.76 -9.66
C ILE A 318 10.89 -9.96 -9.69
N LEU A 319 11.54 -9.75 -10.86
CA LEU A 319 12.52 -8.66 -11.11
C LEU A 319 11.92 -7.54 -11.96
N ASN A 320 12.24 -6.28 -11.64
CA ASN A 320 11.65 -5.15 -12.35
C ASN A 320 12.36 -5.07 -13.69
N ASP A 321 11.62 -5.32 -14.76
CA ASP A 321 12.13 -5.21 -16.11
C ASP A 321 12.76 -3.80 -16.27
N PRO A 322 14.04 -3.71 -16.69
CA PRO A 322 14.69 -2.47 -17.03
C PRO A 322 13.97 -1.63 -18.09
N GLN A 323 13.05 -2.24 -18.85
CA GLN A 323 12.27 -1.64 -19.94
C GLN A 323 13.15 -1.09 -21.07
N ILE A 324 14.36 -1.62 -21.25
CA ILE A 324 15.16 -1.33 -22.45
C ILE A 324 14.59 -2.19 -23.57
N GLY A 325 14.12 -1.55 -24.63
CA GLY A 325 13.41 -2.23 -25.72
C GLY A 325 13.95 -1.91 -27.11
N GLU A 326 13.16 -2.25 -28.12
CA GLU A 326 13.47 -2.01 -29.54
C GLU A 326 13.34 -0.54 -29.95
N ASP A 327 12.44 0.20 -29.28
CA ASP A 327 12.19 1.61 -29.59
C ASP A 327 13.32 2.50 -29.03
N LYS A 328 14.19 2.94 -29.93
CA LYS A 328 15.30 3.85 -29.63
C LYS A 328 14.86 5.21 -29.07
N GLU A 329 13.64 5.66 -29.37
CA GLU A 329 13.11 6.95 -28.92
C GLU A 329 12.42 6.83 -27.55
N TYR A 330 12.28 5.59 -27.04
CA TYR A 330 11.75 5.36 -25.71
C TYR A 330 12.66 5.98 -24.65
N TRP A 331 12.05 6.71 -23.70
CA TRP A 331 12.79 7.53 -22.74
C TRP A 331 13.76 6.71 -21.86
N VAL A 332 13.44 5.43 -21.61
CA VAL A 332 14.29 4.49 -20.85
C VAL A 332 15.55 4.15 -21.63
N ASN A 333 15.44 3.83 -22.92
CA ASN A 333 16.58 3.61 -23.80
C ASN A 333 17.50 4.83 -23.83
N GLY A 334 16.93 6.03 -23.92
CA GLY A 334 17.68 7.28 -23.85
C GLY A 334 18.31 7.55 -22.47
N ALA A 335 17.70 7.11 -21.38
CA ALA A 335 18.29 7.19 -20.04
C ALA A 335 19.46 6.21 -19.87
N ALA A 336 19.29 4.96 -20.33
CA ALA A 336 20.33 3.94 -20.34
C ALA A 336 21.53 4.39 -21.20
N ALA A 337 21.27 4.91 -22.40
CA ALA A 337 22.33 5.42 -23.28
C ALA A 337 23.17 6.51 -22.60
N ARG A 338 22.52 7.46 -21.92
CA ARG A 338 23.22 8.49 -21.15
C ARG A 338 24.04 7.92 -19.99
N PHE A 339 23.50 6.93 -19.27
CA PHE A 339 24.21 6.26 -18.17
C PHE A 339 25.49 5.57 -18.65
N PHE A 340 25.39 4.78 -19.72
CA PHE A 340 26.52 4.07 -20.32
C PHE A 340 27.38 4.94 -21.27
N LYS A 341 27.11 6.24 -21.36
CA LYS A 341 27.80 7.20 -22.25
C LYS A 341 27.78 6.80 -23.73
N LYS A 342 26.66 6.24 -24.17
CA LYS A 342 26.34 5.88 -25.56
C LYS A 342 25.46 6.97 -26.20
N GLU A 343 25.45 7.02 -27.53
CA GLU A 343 24.54 7.87 -28.30
C GLU A 343 23.15 7.24 -28.44
N SER A 344 23.08 5.92 -28.60
CA SER A 344 21.83 5.17 -28.56
C SER A 344 22.05 3.73 -28.06
N ILE A 345 21.00 3.17 -27.45
CA ILE A 345 20.94 1.76 -27.05
C ILE A 345 19.57 1.22 -27.48
N ARG A 346 19.55 0.03 -28.09
CA ARG A 346 18.33 -0.76 -28.27
C ARG A 346 18.63 -2.25 -28.18
N ILE A 347 17.62 -3.02 -27.81
CA ILE A 347 17.67 -4.48 -27.84
C ILE A 347 16.77 -4.93 -28.99
N GLU A 348 17.29 -5.77 -29.87
CA GLU A 348 16.53 -6.48 -30.89
C GLU A 348 16.23 -7.89 -30.37
N TRP A 349 14.95 -8.17 -30.11
CA TRP A 349 14.53 -9.47 -29.61
C TRP A 349 14.50 -10.49 -30.75
N GLN A 350 15.15 -11.63 -30.53
CA GLN A 350 15.03 -12.78 -31.42
C GLN A 350 13.86 -13.61 -30.90
N ASP A 351 12.77 -13.65 -31.66
CA ASP A 351 11.70 -14.61 -31.41
C ASP A 351 12.23 -15.99 -31.84
N ASP A 352 12.23 -16.94 -30.92
CA ASP A 352 12.41 -18.34 -31.29
C ASP A 352 11.35 -18.68 -32.33
N LEU A 353 11.81 -19.00 -33.55
CA LEU A 353 11.06 -19.87 -34.44
C LEU A 353 10.95 -21.21 -33.70
N VAL A 354 9.91 -21.35 -32.88
CA VAL A 354 9.43 -22.64 -32.39
C VAL A 354 9.28 -23.50 -33.64
N THR A 355 10.24 -24.38 -33.84
CA THR A 355 10.28 -25.29 -34.96
C THR A 355 9.41 -26.47 -34.55
N GLU A 356 8.23 -26.50 -35.18
CA GLU A 356 7.16 -27.52 -35.24
C GLU A 356 6.18 -27.65 -34.06
#